data_AF-A0A816TEE3-F1
#
_entry.id   AF-A0A816TEE3-F1
#
_cell.length_a   1.000
_cell.length_b   1.000
_cell.length_c   1.000
_cell.angle_alpha   90.00
_cell.angle_beta   90.00
_cell.angle_gamma   90.00
#
_symmetry.space_group_name_H-M   'P 1'
#
loop_
_entity.id
_entity.type
_entity.pdbx_description
1 polymer ?
#
loop_
_entity_poly.entity_id
_entity_poly.type
_entity_poly.pdbx_seq_one_letter_code
_entity_poly.pdbx_strand_id
1 'polypeptide(L)'
;MGFAYDAVYLQAVRRDNKQRFSLVEEDGELLIRANQGHSVTTVVSEKLLKPILSPEEAPVCVHGTYKKNLESILASGLKRMNKLHVHFSCGLPIDGEVISGMRRDVNVLIFLDIKKALEGLVLELNFFFVY
;
A
#
# COMPACT_ATOMS: atom_id res chain seq x y z
N MET A 1 -9.61 28.81 -20.87
CA MET A 1 -8.18 28.43 -20.91
C MET A 1 -7.91 27.10 -20.17
N GLY A 2 -8.89 26.19 -20.05
CA GLY A 2 -8.83 25.01 -19.16
C GLY A 2 -8.33 23.69 -19.78
N PHE A 3 -8.38 23.53 -21.10
CA PHE A 3 -8.16 22.22 -21.75
C PHE A 3 -6.73 21.64 -21.64
N ALA A 4 -5.72 22.47 -21.37
CA ALA A 4 -4.33 22.01 -21.34
C ALA A 4 -3.92 21.37 -20.00
N TYR A 5 -4.50 21.83 -18.87
CA TYR A 5 -4.16 21.33 -17.54
C TYR A 5 -4.78 19.96 -17.28
N ASP A 6 -6.05 19.78 -17.67
CA ASP A 6 -6.77 18.50 -17.51
C ASP A 6 -6.06 17.35 -18.21
N ALA A 7 -5.50 17.62 -19.40
CA ALA A 7 -4.77 16.61 -20.18
C ALA A 7 -3.50 16.10 -19.46
N VAL A 8 -2.80 16.97 -18.71
CA VAL A 8 -1.58 16.60 -17.97
C VAL A 8 -1.93 15.72 -16.77
N TYR A 9 -2.97 16.05 -16.01
CA TYR A 9 -3.41 15.25 -14.87
C TYR A 9 -3.97 13.89 -15.30
N LEU A 10 -4.76 13.85 -16.39
CA LEU A 10 -5.23 12.61 -17.00
C LEU A 10 -4.06 11.72 -17.44
N GLN A 11 -3.02 12.29 -18.04
CA GLN A 11 -1.82 11.54 -18.42
C GLN A 11 -1.03 11.03 -17.21
N ALA A 12 -0.93 11.82 -16.15
CA ALA A 12 -0.25 11.41 -14.92
C ALA A 12 -0.95 10.21 -14.27
N VAL A 13 -2.29 10.23 -14.18
CA VAL A 13 -3.08 9.10 -13.66
C VAL A 13 -2.99 7.88 -14.59
N ARG A 14 -3.11 8.07 -15.92
CA ARG A 14 -3.05 6.96 -16.89
C ARG A 14 -1.70 6.23 -16.94
N ARG A 15 -0.59 6.94 -16.71
CA ARG A 15 0.77 6.37 -16.77
C ARG A 15 1.23 5.79 -15.42
N ASP A 16 0.43 5.98 -14.38
CA ASP A 16 0.76 5.54 -13.05
C ASP A 16 0.36 4.08 -12.82
N ASN A 17 1.30 3.20 -13.18
CA ASN A 17 1.17 1.75 -12.98
C ASN A 17 1.00 1.33 -11.50
N LYS A 18 1.13 2.24 -10.55
CA LYS A 18 1.01 1.98 -9.11
C LYS A 18 -0.23 2.59 -8.48
N GLN A 19 -1.09 3.25 -9.26
CA GLN A 19 -2.32 3.89 -8.80
C GLN A 19 -2.09 4.83 -7.59
N ARG A 20 -0.95 5.51 -7.56
CA ARG A 20 -0.61 6.59 -6.62
C ARG A 20 -1.50 7.81 -6.79
N PHE A 21 -2.16 7.99 -7.94
CA PHE A 21 -3.05 9.12 -8.18
C PHE A 21 -4.44 8.69 -8.68
N SER A 22 -5.47 9.41 -8.26
CA SER A 22 -6.83 9.30 -8.80
C SER A 22 -7.42 10.68 -9.08
N LEU A 23 -8.34 10.74 -10.05
CA LEU A 23 -9.15 11.92 -10.32
C LEU A 23 -10.53 11.74 -9.66
N VAL A 24 -11.02 12.80 -9.04
CA VAL A 24 -12.34 12.87 -8.40
C VAL A 24 -13.01 14.15 -8.90
N GLU A 25 -14.30 14.08 -9.20
CA GLU A 25 -15.10 15.26 -9.53
C GLU A 25 -15.89 15.67 -8.28
N GLU A 26 -15.66 16.88 -7.78
CA GLU A 26 -16.39 17.47 -6.64
C GLU A 26 -16.84 18.88 -7.04
N ASP A 27 -18.13 19.18 -6.83
CA ASP A 27 -18.75 20.48 -7.14
C ASP A 27 -18.50 21.00 -8.58
N GLY A 28 -18.34 20.08 -9.54
CA GLY A 28 -18.08 20.39 -10.95
C GLY A 28 -16.61 20.72 -11.27
N GLU A 29 -15.71 20.55 -10.31
CA GLU A 29 -14.26 20.67 -10.50
C GLU A 29 -13.58 19.30 -10.47
N LEU A 30 -12.64 19.10 -11.40
CA LEU A 30 -11.83 17.88 -11.46
C LEU A 30 -10.60 18.01 -10.56
N LEU A 31 -10.58 17.25 -9.48
CA LEU A 31 -9.52 17.22 -8.47
C LEU A 31 -8.63 15.99 -8.67
N ILE A 32 -7.34 16.13 -8.37
CA ILE A 32 -6.40 15.01 -8.31
C ILE A 32 -5.99 14.76 -6.86
N ARG A 33 -6.03 13.49 -6.42
CA ARG A 33 -5.58 13.08 -5.08
C ARG A 33 -4.44 12.08 -5.16
N ALA A 34 -3.56 12.12 -4.16
CA ALA A 34 -2.62 11.03 -3.92
C ALA A 34 -3.34 9.90 -3.16
N ASN A 35 -3.20 8.66 -3.62
CA ASN A 35 -3.69 7.47 -2.93
C ASN A 35 -2.60 6.84 -2.05
N GLN A 36 -1.33 7.18 -2.28
CA GLN A 36 -0.20 6.56 -1.57
C GLN A 36 0.88 7.59 -1.23
N GLY A 37 1.65 7.29 -0.18
CA GLY A 37 2.86 8.05 0.13
C GLY A 37 2.66 9.26 1.03
N HIS A 38 1.51 9.38 1.69
CA HIS A 38 1.28 10.42 2.70
C HIS A 38 2.33 10.31 3.82
N SER A 39 3.14 11.34 3.95
CA SER A 39 4.04 11.57 5.10
C SER A 39 3.62 12.79 5.91
N VAL A 40 2.49 13.40 5.54
CA VAL A 40 1.93 14.59 6.18
C VAL A 40 1.05 14.13 7.34
N THR A 41 1.40 14.53 8.56
CA THR A 41 0.69 14.17 9.82
C THR A 41 -0.76 14.67 9.88
N THR A 42 -1.15 15.59 8.99
CA THR A 42 -2.47 16.22 8.96
C THR A 42 -3.53 15.34 8.26
N VAL A 43 -3.13 14.38 7.43
CA VAL A 43 -4.06 13.38 6.87
C VAL A 43 -4.20 12.28 7.91
N VAL A 44 -5.38 12.17 8.54
CA VAL A 44 -5.71 11.10 9.50
C VAL A 44 -5.82 9.79 8.73
N SER A 45 -4.67 9.24 8.36
CA SER A 45 -4.55 8.05 7.52
C SER A 45 -5.20 6.87 8.21
N GLU A 46 -5.27 6.85 9.55
CA GLU A 46 -5.97 5.83 10.34
C GLU A 46 -7.47 5.76 10.01
N LYS A 47 -8.12 6.87 9.63
CA LYS A 47 -9.55 6.88 9.24
C LYS A 47 -9.81 6.18 7.91
N LEU A 48 -8.76 5.91 7.12
CA LEU A 48 -8.85 5.22 5.84
C LEU A 48 -8.49 3.73 5.97
N LEU A 49 -8.16 3.26 7.17
CA LEU A 49 -7.74 1.88 7.42
C LEU A 49 -8.91 1.03 7.90
N LYS A 50 -8.88 -0.25 7.52
CA LYS A 50 -9.77 -1.26 8.07
C LYS A 50 -8.96 -2.25 8.91
N PRO A 51 -9.33 -2.52 10.18
CA PRO A 51 -8.66 -3.56 10.95
C PRO A 51 -8.95 -4.95 10.35
N ILE A 52 -7.97 -5.87 10.43
CA ILE A 52 -8.19 -7.30 10.24
C ILE A 52 -8.72 -7.86 11.54
N LEU A 53 -9.86 -8.54 11.50
CA LEU A 53 -10.43 -9.20 12.67
C LEU A 53 -10.38 -10.72 12.55
N SER A 54 -10.16 -11.26 11.35
CA SER A 54 -10.00 -12.69 11.15
C SER A 54 -8.98 -13.05 10.05
N PRO A 55 -8.32 -14.23 10.13
CA PRO A 55 -7.37 -14.67 9.10
C PRO A 55 -7.96 -14.74 7.68
N GLU A 56 -9.27 -14.97 7.56
CA GLU A 56 -9.97 -15.07 6.29
C GLU A 56 -10.07 -13.73 5.55
N GLU A 57 -9.95 -12.60 6.25
CA GLU A 57 -9.96 -11.27 5.62
C GLU A 57 -8.68 -10.96 4.83
N ALA A 58 -7.58 -11.69 5.12
CA ALA A 58 -6.30 -11.52 4.46
C ALA A 58 -5.56 -12.87 4.34
N PRO A 59 -6.07 -13.83 3.55
CA PRO A 59 -5.51 -15.19 3.49
C PRO A 59 -4.04 -15.22 3.06
N VAL A 60 -3.59 -14.18 2.36
CA VAL A 60 -2.18 -13.92 2.08
C VAL A 60 -1.83 -12.55 2.68
N CYS A 61 -0.71 -12.49 3.38
CA CYS A 61 -0.14 -11.24 3.88
C CYS A 61 1.38 -11.35 3.80
N VAL A 62 1.97 -10.66 2.81
CA VAL A 62 3.36 -10.84 2.40
C VAL A 62 4.09 -9.51 2.33
N HIS A 63 5.33 -9.50 2.84
CA HIS A 63 6.25 -8.39 2.72
C HIS A 63 7.42 -8.76 1.81
N GLY A 64 7.62 -7.96 0.76
CA GLY A 64 8.76 -8.11 -0.15
C GLY A 64 9.96 -7.30 0.32
N THR A 65 11.12 -7.94 0.40
CA THR A 65 12.39 -7.29 0.79
C THR A 65 13.56 -7.82 -0.03
N TYR A 66 14.75 -7.31 0.25
CA TYR A 66 15.98 -7.74 -0.38
C TYR A 66 16.82 -8.58 0.58
N LYS A 67 17.55 -9.57 0.06
CA LYS A 67 18.43 -10.47 0.83
C LYS A 67 19.37 -9.74 1.80
N LYS A 68 19.90 -8.58 1.39
CA LYS A 68 20.76 -7.73 2.25
C LYS A 68 20.10 -7.25 3.55
N ASN A 69 18.77 -7.22 3.60
CA ASN A 69 18.03 -6.79 4.79
C ASN A 69 17.69 -7.97 5.72
N LEU A 70 17.89 -9.22 5.26
CA LEU A 70 17.38 -10.40 5.96
C LEU A 70 18.01 -10.56 7.35
N GLU A 71 19.32 -10.37 7.48
CA GLU A 71 20.01 -10.46 8.78
C GLU A 71 19.42 -9.48 9.80
N SER A 72 19.21 -8.21 9.41
CA SER A 72 18.60 -7.22 10.29
C SER A 72 17.15 -7.54 10.65
N ILE A 73 16.39 -8.12 9.72
CA ILE A 73 14.99 -8.49 9.94
C ILE A 73 14.90 -9.69 10.89
N LEU A 74 15.77 -10.69 10.73
CA LEU A 74 15.82 -11.85 11.64
C LEU A 74 16.25 -11.43 13.06
N ALA A 75 17.16 -10.47 13.16
CA ALA A 75 17.65 -9.99 14.45
C ALA A 75 16.66 -9.07 15.20
N SER A 76 15.89 -8.26 14.48
CA SER A 76 15.12 -7.16 15.10
C SER A 76 13.66 -7.04 14.63
N GLY A 77 13.18 -7.99 13.83
CA GLY A 77 11.87 -7.95 13.20
C GLY A 77 11.76 -6.93 12.08
N LEU A 78 10.57 -6.88 11.47
CA LEU A 78 10.21 -5.85 10.49
C LEU A 78 10.00 -4.52 11.21
N LYS A 79 10.53 -3.44 10.62
CA LYS A 79 10.40 -2.08 11.14
C LYS A 79 9.65 -1.20 10.15
N ARG A 80 8.82 -0.28 10.65
CA ARG A 80 8.13 0.74 9.83
C ARG A 80 9.11 1.70 9.12
N MET A 81 10.35 1.79 9.61
CA MET A 81 11.35 2.76 9.15
C MET A 81 10.77 4.19 9.21
N ASN A 82 10.82 4.94 8.11
CA ASN A 82 10.28 6.30 8.03
C ASN A 82 8.78 6.34 7.71
N LYS A 83 8.05 5.22 7.80
CA LYS A 83 6.60 5.12 7.57
C LYS A 83 5.84 5.07 8.89
N LEU A 84 4.52 5.26 8.83
CA LEU A 84 3.62 5.12 9.98
C LEU A 84 3.43 3.65 10.37
N HIS A 85 3.25 2.77 9.37
CA HIS A 85 3.01 1.33 9.57
C HIS A 85 4.00 0.48 8.77
N VAL A 86 4.07 -0.82 9.09
CA VAL A 86 4.71 -1.82 8.21
C VAL A 86 3.71 -2.22 7.14
N HIS A 87 4.13 -2.21 5.88
CA HIS A 87 3.25 -2.51 4.75
C HIS A 87 3.40 -3.96 4.32
N PHE A 88 2.26 -4.61 4.10
CA PHE A 88 2.13 -5.94 3.52
C PHE A 88 1.25 -5.86 2.28
N SER A 89 1.36 -6.84 1.40
CA SER A 89 0.49 -7.06 0.25
C SER A 89 -0.31 -8.35 0.45
N CYS A 90 -1.49 -8.45 -0.14
CA CYS A 90 -2.35 -9.63 -0.03
C CYS A 90 -2.34 -10.54 -1.25
N GLY A 91 -1.29 -10.43 -2.07
CA GLY A 91 -1.02 -11.34 -3.18
C GLY A 91 0.47 -11.43 -3.45
N LEU A 92 0.87 -12.37 -4.31
CA LEU A 92 2.25 -12.47 -4.76
C LEU A 92 2.47 -11.62 -6.02
N PRO A 93 3.67 -11.06 -6.22
CA PRO A 93 4.01 -10.35 -7.47
C PRO A 93 3.84 -11.19 -8.74
N ILE A 94 3.85 -12.53 -8.59
CA ILE A 94 3.78 -13.50 -9.68
C ILE A 94 2.35 -13.67 -10.22
N ASP A 95 1.33 -13.36 -9.41
CA ASP A 95 -0.07 -13.62 -9.75
C ASP A 95 -0.65 -12.58 -10.73
N GLY A 96 0.09 -11.52 -11.09
CA GLY A 96 -0.38 -10.45 -11.96
C GLY A 96 -1.43 -9.52 -11.33
N GLU A 97 -2.13 -9.99 -10.29
CA GLU A 97 -3.15 -9.29 -9.51
C GLU A 97 -2.55 -8.25 -8.52
N VAL A 98 -1.24 -8.32 -8.23
CA VAL A 98 -0.58 -7.34 -7.36
C VAL A 98 -0.17 -6.11 -8.18
N ILE A 99 -1.14 -5.21 -8.38
CA ILE A 99 -0.96 -3.93 -9.08
C ILE A 99 -0.04 -2.99 -8.27
N SER A 100 -0.19 -2.98 -6.94
CA SER A 100 0.61 -2.13 -6.05
C SER A 100 0.91 -2.82 -4.70
N GLY A 101 1.99 -2.40 -4.01
CA GLY A 101 2.35 -2.89 -2.67
C GLY A 101 3.71 -3.59 -2.56
N MET A 102 4.28 -4.08 -3.66
CA MET A 102 5.61 -4.73 -3.66
C MET A 102 6.43 -4.33 -4.89
N ARG A 103 7.75 -4.18 -4.74
CA ARG A 103 8.61 -3.91 -5.90
C ARG A 103 8.83 -5.21 -6.68
N ARG A 104 8.93 -5.12 -8.01
CA ARG A 104 9.10 -6.30 -8.89
C ARG A 104 10.46 -7.00 -8.74
N ASP A 105 11.46 -6.28 -8.24
CA ASP A 105 12.84 -6.73 -8.08
C ASP A 105 13.18 -7.25 -6.68
N VAL A 106 12.19 -7.38 -5.79
CA VAL A 106 12.42 -8.04 -4.49
C VAL A 106 12.83 -9.49 -4.71
N ASN A 107 13.73 -10.00 -3.88
CA ASN A 107 14.25 -11.37 -3.98
C ASN A 107 14.08 -12.18 -2.69
N VAL A 108 13.36 -11.62 -1.71
CA VAL A 108 12.94 -12.30 -0.49
C VAL A 108 11.49 -11.93 -0.19
N LEU A 109 10.70 -12.94 0.16
CA LEU A 109 9.32 -12.78 0.61
C LEU A 109 9.21 -13.25 2.06
N ILE A 110 8.53 -12.47 2.89
CA ILE A 110 8.24 -12.78 4.29
C ILE A 110 6.73 -12.87 4.42
N PHE A 111 6.23 -14.05 4.79
CA PHE A 111 4.81 -14.29 5.02
C PHE A 111 4.48 -14.06 6.48
N LEU A 112 3.43 -13.28 6.73
CA LEU A 112 2.90 -13.06 8.06
C LEU A 112 1.88 -14.14 8.40
N ASP A 113 2.10 -14.82 9.53
CA ASP A 113 1.09 -15.69 10.13
C ASP A 113 0.03 -14.82 10.81
N ILE A 114 -1.06 -14.55 10.10
CA ILE A 114 -2.12 -13.64 10.58
C ILE A 114 -2.77 -14.15 11.84
N LYS A 115 -2.99 -15.47 11.94
CA LYS A 115 -3.62 -16.05 13.13
C LYS A 115 -2.80 -15.73 14.38
N LYS A 116 -1.49 -15.98 14.33
CA LYS A 116 -0.59 -15.63 15.43
C LYS A 116 -0.45 -14.13 15.64
N ALA A 117 -0.48 -13.36 14.56
CA ALA A 117 -0.40 -11.91 14.67
C ALA A 117 -1.63 -11.34 15.39
N LEU A 118 -2.85 -11.80 15.09
CA LEU A 118 -4.07 -11.34 15.78
C LEU A 118 -4.09 -11.67 17.28
N GLU A 119 -3.32 -12.67 17.74
CA GLU A 119 -3.20 -13.02 19.16
C GLU A 119 -2.35 -12.01 19.96
N GLY A 120 -1.53 -11.17 19.32
CA GLY A 120 -0.60 -10.26 20.01
C GLY A 120 -0.31 -8.92 19.33
N LEU A 121 -0.88 -8.67 18.16
CA LEU A 121 -0.72 -7.46 17.35
C LEU A 121 -2.08 -7.00 16.82
N VAL A 122 -2.33 -5.70 16.87
CA VAL A 122 -3.43 -5.09 16.11
C VAL A 122 -2.96 -4.96 14.67
N LEU A 123 -3.59 -5.69 13.76
CA LEU A 123 -3.30 -5.61 12.33
C LEU A 123 -4.28 -4.65 11.65
N GLU A 124 -3.75 -3.58 11.08
CA GLU A 124 -4.50 -2.62 10.30
C GLU A 124 -4.17 -2.82 8.82
N LEU A 125 -5.16 -3.17 8.00
CA LEU A 125 -4.99 -3.23 6.56
C LEU A 125 -5.01 -1.82 5.98
N ASN A 126 -3.89 -1.45 5.38
CA ASN A 126 -3.82 -0.48 4.30
C ASN A 126 -4.16 -1.19 2.98
N PHE A 127 -5.43 -1.54 2.78
CA PHE A 127 -5.92 -1.87 1.44
C PHE A 127 -6.32 -0.58 0.72
N PHE A 128 -5.37 0.10 0.10
CA PHE A 128 -5.73 0.93 -1.04
C PHE A 128 -5.94 -0.01 -2.24
N PHE A 129 -7.09 -0.69 -2.28
CA PHE A 129 -7.70 -1.01 -3.57
C PHE A 129 -8.37 0.27 -4.04
N VAL A 130 -7.69 0.99 -4.91
CA VAL A 130 -8.40 1.87 -5.82
C VAL A 130 -8.47 1.08 -7.12
N TYR A 131 -9.67 0.82 -7.61
CA TYR A 131 -9.90 0.17 -8.91
C TYR A 131 -8.97 0.73 -9.99
#